data_AF-A0A9N9L0Y4-F1
#
_entry.id   AF-A0A9N9L0Y4-F1
#
_cell.length_a   1.000
_cell.length_b   1.000
_cell.length_c   1.000
_cell.angle_alpha   90.00
_cell.angle_beta   90.00
_cell.angle_gamma   90.00
#
_symmetry.space_group_name_H-M   'P 1'
#
loop_
_entity.id
_entity.type
_entity.pdbx_description
1 polymer ?
#
loop_
_entity_poly.entity_id
_entity_poly.type
_entity_poly.pdbx_seq_one_letter_code
_entity_poly.pdbx_strand_id
1 'polypeptide(L)'
;MPPITRLLQLLRQTLPRNSRAFTTSSPTMAQEYKLKGLTALDLKPGEKREVEVEGIEEGKVLLLNCGGKTTAVGSKCTHYGAPLVKGVLTGDGRITCPWHGACFKASNGDIENAPAIDSLPSFELSEKSGGVYINGEEQHIKSSRRKPKIRISGKAGGNEKVVIVGGGSGALGTLEALRENGFSGSITMIGSEGYPPIDRTKLSKALIDDPSKIALRDAAWFKEGSVDVVNDEVTDVDFSSKKVSTKSGSSYAYTKLVLATGGTPRSLPLPGFKELDNIFLLRTIPHVKSILAAIGSKNKKIVIIGSSFIGMEVANAIAKDNTVTVVGMESTPLERIMGSSVGSIFQKSLSKSGVTFKMSAGVEKATPSSSDPSKVGAILLKDGTSLEADLVILGTGVAPATEFLKSNSAVNLLKDGSLETNESFLVKGHTDVYAIGDIATYPYHGPGGSGSLTRIEHWNVAQNAGRAAASHILDPSASPKAFIPIFWSALGSQLRYCGNTVNGWDDLVLKGSPEEGKFVAYYAKGDEIVAVGSMQVDPVVMQCSELMRRGKMPSKSEIEKGVDVLEIEVPAEITI
;
A
#
# COMPACT_ATOMS: atom_id res chain seq x y z
N MET A 1 18.17 -30.89 -34.03
CA MET A 1 18.92 -29.62 -34.01
C MET A 1 18.01 -28.51 -34.53
N PRO A 2 17.77 -27.43 -33.78
CA PRO A 2 17.25 -27.43 -32.41
C PRO A 2 15.89 -26.68 -32.30
N PRO A 3 15.01 -27.05 -31.36
CA PRO A 3 13.79 -26.29 -31.04
C PRO A 3 14.04 -25.29 -29.89
N ILE A 4 13.45 -24.11 -30.03
CA ILE A 4 13.49 -23.00 -29.07
C ILE A 4 12.38 -23.20 -28.05
N THR A 5 12.74 -23.67 -26.86
CA THR A 5 11.88 -23.72 -25.68
C THR A 5 12.53 -22.89 -24.57
N ARG A 6 12.35 -21.56 -24.58
CA ARG A 6 12.75 -20.66 -23.49
C ARG A 6 12.00 -19.32 -23.60
N LEU A 7 10.77 -19.25 -23.10
CA LEU A 7 10.19 -18.00 -22.58
C LEU A 7 8.90 -18.16 -21.75
N LEU A 8 8.72 -19.25 -21.01
CA LEU A 8 7.55 -19.46 -20.14
C LEU A 8 7.92 -19.98 -18.74
N GLN A 9 9.06 -19.56 -18.20
CA GLN A 9 9.58 -20.05 -16.92
C GLN A 9 10.10 -18.91 -16.02
N LEU A 10 9.27 -17.89 -15.77
CA LEU A 10 9.57 -16.84 -14.79
C LEU A 10 8.36 -16.36 -13.95
N LEU A 11 7.23 -17.07 -13.94
CA LEU A 11 6.07 -16.74 -13.08
C LEU A 11 5.42 -17.95 -12.37
N ARG A 12 6.12 -19.09 -12.25
CA ARG A 12 5.67 -20.23 -11.44
C ARG A 12 6.84 -20.88 -10.72
N GLN A 13 7.10 -20.41 -9.50
CA GLN A 13 7.76 -21.04 -8.35
C GLN A 13 7.86 -19.91 -7.31
N THR A 14 7.28 -19.94 -6.11
CA THR A 14 7.13 -21.05 -5.17
C THR A 14 5.80 -20.93 -4.38
N LEU A 15 4.93 -21.92 -4.51
CA LEU A 15 3.89 -22.20 -3.50
C LEU A 15 4.48 -23.23 -2.53
N PRO A 16 4.50 -23.01 -1.21
CA PRO A 16 4.92 -24.05 -0.28
C PRO A 16 3.87 -25.18 -0.30
N ARG A 17 4.32 -26.40 -0.62
CA ARG A 17 3.54 -27.61 -0.37
C ARG A 17 3.41 -27.78 1.14
N ASN A 18 2.17 -27.86 1.64
CA ASN A 18 1.88 -28.31 2.99
C ASN A 18 2.28 -29.79 3.14
N SER A 19 3.52 -30.04 3.58
CA SER A 19 3.84 -31.24 4.34
C SER A 19 3.74 -30.87 5.82
N ARG A 20 2.87 -31.54 6.57
CA ARG A 20 2.95 -31.57 8.04
C ARG A 20 4.22 -32.34 8.41
N ALA A 21 5.36 -31.65 8.40
CA ALA A 21 6.56 -32.10 9.07
C ALA A 21 6.59 -31.38 10.42
N PHE A 22 6.45 -32.14 11.51
CA PHE A 22 6.87 -31.68 12.83
C PHE A 22 8.39 -31.49 12.75
N THR A 23 8.83 -30.27 12.45
CA THR A 23 10.24 -29.90 12.54
C THR A 23 10.49 -29.47 13.97
N THR A 24 11.14 -30.35 14.73
CA THR A 24 11.85 -29.96 15.95
C THR A 24 13.04 -29.11 15.54
N SER A 25 12.79 -27.83 15.25
CA SER A 25 13.82 -26.82 15.06
C SER A 25 14.42 -26.50 16.44
N SER A 26 15.55 -27.12 16.77
CA SER A 26 16.41 -26.61 17.84
C SER A 26 16.69 -25.13 17.59
N PRO A 27 16.59 -24.24 18.58
CA PRO A 27 16.93 -22.84 18.40
C PRO A 27 18.38 -22.75 17.94
N THR A 28 18.61 -22.34 16.70
CA THR A 28 19.96 -22.07 16.21
C THR A 28 20.47 -20.85 16.96
N MET A 29 21.46 -21.05 17.84
CA MET A 29 22.12 -19.96 18.56
C MET A 29 22.79 -19.02 17.55
N ALA A 30 22.85 -17.72 17.90
CA ALA A 30 23.62 -16.75 17.14
C ALA A 30 25.06 -17.23 17.00
N GLN A 31 25.57 -17.13 15.78
CA GLN A 31 26.92 -17.53 15.40
C GLN A 31 27.61 -16.38 14.68
N GLU A 32 28.92 -16.41 14.73
CA GLU A 32 29.75 -15.47 14.00
C GLU A 32 30.00 -15.98 12.58
N TYR A 33 29.78 -15.11 11.59
CA TYR A 33 30.01 -15.40 10.18
C TYR A 33 30.91 -14.34 9.56
N LYS A 34 31.86 -14.79 8.73
CA LYS A 34 32.70 -13.88 7.96
C LYS A 34 31.94 -13.32 6.76
N LEU A 35 32.12 -12.03 6.50
CA LEU A 35 31.58 -11.39 5.29
C LEU A 35 32.58 -11.57 4.14
N LYS A 36 32.08 -12.17 3.05
CA LYS A 36 32.91 -12.59 1.92
C LYS A 36 33.59 -11.41 1.25
N GLY A 37 34.91 -11.48 1.11
CA GLY A 37 35.72 -10.50 0.38
C GLY A 37 35.90 -9.14 1.08
N LEU A 38 35.50 -8.99 2.35
CA LEU A 38 35.72 -7.78 3.14
C LEU A 38 36.89 -7.94 4.12
N THR A 39 37.83 -7.00 4.07
CA THR A 39 39.00 -6.94 4.96
C THR A 39 38.91 -5.83 6.01
N ALA A 40 38.07 -4.80 5.79
CA ALA A 40 37.79 -3.70 6.72
C ALA A 40 36.40 -3.06 6.42
N LEU A 41 35.83 -2.31 7.37
CA LEU A 41 34.62 -1.50 7.20
C LEU A 41 34.98 -0.12 6.64
N ASP A 42 35.08 -0.03 5.31
CA ASP A 42 35.54 1.16 4.58
C ASP A 42 34.42 1.95 3.89
N LEU A 43 33.14 1.67 4.23
CA LEU A 43 32.00 2.39 3.65
C LEU A 43 32.07 3.88 4.03
N LYS A 44 31.93 4.77 3.05
CA LYS A 44 31.79 6.21 3.29
C LYS A 44 30.38 6.56 3.76
N PRO A 45 30.17 7.68 4.46
CA PRO A 45 28.82 8.15 4.79
C PRO A 45 27.88 8.17 3.58
N GLY A 46 26.66 7.65 3.73
CA GLY A 46 25.66 7.51 2.66
C GLY A 46 25.81 6.26 1.79
N GLU A 47 26.93 5.55 1.89
CA GLU A 47 27.15 4.31 1.13
C GLU A 47 26.37 3.13 1.71
N LYS A 48 26.05 2.22 0.79
CA LYS A 48 25.37 0.96 1.03
C LYS A 48 26.17 -0.14 0.34
N ARG A 49 26.39 -1.28 0.99
CA ARG A 49 27.06 -2.43 0.38
C ARG A 49 26.34 -3.72 0.74
N GLU A 50 25.84 -4.44 -0.26
CA GLU A 50 25.34 -5.79 -0.06
C GLU A 50 26.50 -6.78 -0.10
N VAL A 51 26.57 -7.70 0.86
CA VAL A 51 27.69 -8.63 1.01
C VAL A 51 27.19 -10.04 1.30
N GLU A 52 27.80 -11.02 0.64
CA GLU A 52 27.54 -12.44 0.91
C GLU A 52 28.14 -12.87 2.25
N VAL A 53 27.44 -13.76 2.95
CA VAL A 53 27.89 -14.32 4.22
C VAL A 53 28.51 -15.69 3.99
N GLU A 54 29.77 -15.88 4.37
CA GLU A 54 30.47 -17.16 4.18
C GLU A 54 29.78 -18.30 4.94
N GLY A 55 29.62 -19.45 4.28
CA GLY A 55 28.97 -20.62 4.87
C GLY A 55 27.44 -20.62 4.84
N ILE A 56 26.79 -19.54 4.37
CA ILE A 56 25.33 -19.46 4.24
C ILE A 56 24.95 -19.34 2.76
N GLU A 57 24.38 -20.39 2.19
CA GLU A 57 23.87 -20.37 0.82
C GLU A 57 22.81 -19.28 0.63
N GLU A 58 23.01 -18.44 -0.40
CA GLU A 58 22.22 -17.23 -0.69
C GLU A 58 22.11 -16.20 0.47
N GLY A 59 22.90 -16.38 1.53
CA GLY A 59 22.92 -15.53 2.70
C GLY A 59 23.59 -14.20 2.39
N LYS A 60 22.88 -13.10 2.61
CA LYS A 60 23.38 -11.75 2.37
C LYS A 60 22.96 -10.80 3.47
N VAL A 61 23.83 -9.84 3.77
CA VAL A 61 23.52 -8.69 4.63
C VAL A 61 23.78 -7.39 3.88
N LEU A 62 23.17 -6.31 4.37
CA LEU A 62 23.38 -4.97 3.87
C LEU A 62 24.12 -4.15 4.92
N LEU A 63 25.31 -3.70 4.54
CA LEU A 63 26.06 -2.70 5.28
C LEU A 63 25.55 -1.31 4.89
N LEU A 64 25.31 -0.47 5.89
CA LEU A 64 24.83 0.90 5.75
C LEU A 64 25.76 1.81 6.53
N ASN A 65 26.28 2.88 5.94
CA ASN A 65 26.98 3.91 6.71
C ASN A 65 26.10 5.16 6.81
N CYS A 66 25.59 5.43 8.02
CA CYS A 66 24.79 6.61 8.32
C CYS A 66 25.59 7.53 9.26
N GLY A 67 25.91 8.74 8.79
CA GLY A 67 26.62 9.72 9.60
C GLY A 67 27.99 9.24 10.12
N GLY A 68 28.69 8.40 9.35
CA GLY A 68 30.00 7.85 9.71
C GLY A 68 29.96 6.52 10.48
N LYS A 69 28.77 6.04 10.89
CA LYS A 69 28.61 4.77 11.60
C LYS A 69 28.12 3.69 10.64
N THR A 70 28.92 2.63 10.49
CA THR A 70 28.54 1.44 9.73
C THR A 70 27.70 0.48 10.58
N THR A 71 26.57 0.04 10.05
CA THR A 71 25.70 -0.99 10.63
C THR A 71 25.43 -2.10 9.63
N ALA A 72 25.00 -3.27 10.11
CA ALA A 72 24.59 -4.39 9.27
C ALA A 72 23.14 -4.76 9.54
N VAL A 73 22.34 -4.85 8.48
CA VAL A 73 20.93 -5.25 8.54
C VAL A 73 20.60 -6.30 7.46
N GLY A 74 19.40 -6.86 7.50
CA GLY A 74 18.88 -7.72 6.42
C GLY A 74 18.94 -7.01 5.05
N SER A 75 19.30 -7.74 3.98
CA SER A 75 19.54 -7.14 2.67
C SER A 75 18.29 -6.93 1.80
N LYS A 76 17.18 -7.59 2.15
CA LYS A 76 15.93 -7.55 1.38
C LYS A 76 14.83 -6.86 2.17
N CYS A 77 14.05 -6.04 1.48
CA CYS A 77 12.86 -5.43 2.05
C CYS A 77 11.86 -6.51 2.47
N THR A 78 11.37 -6.46 3.70
CA THR A 78 10.40 -7.41 4.25
C THR A 78 8.97 -7.26 3.70
N HIS A 79 8.70 -6.29 2.82
CA HIS A 79 7.45 -6.27 2.07
C HIS A 79 7.48 -7.37 1.00
N TYR A 80 8.05 -7.10 -0.18
CA TYR A 80 8.13 -8.05 -1.31
C TYR A 80 9.57 -8.40 -1.74
N GLY A 81 10.56 -8.29 -0.84
CA GLY A 81 11.91 -8.79 -1.10
C GLY A 81 12.78 -7.89 -1.99
N ALA A 82 12.41 -6.62 -2.18
CA ALA A 82 13.21 -5.67 -2.95
C ALA A 82 14.65 -5.58 -2.39
N PRO A 83 15.69 -5.57 -3.24
CA PRO A 83 17.07 -5.46 -2.77
C PRO A 83 17.31 -4.05 -2.19
N LEU A 84 17.54 -3.95 -0.88
CA LEU A 84 17.66 -2.67 -0.18
C LEU A 84 18.95 -1.92 -0.51
N VAL A 85 19.96 -2.59 -1.07
CA VAL A 85 21.14 -1.90 -1.62
C VAL A 85 20.79 -0.92 -2.74
N LYS A 86 19.68 -1.15 -3.45
CA LYS A 86 19.12 -0.21 -4.45
C LYS A 86 18.21 0.86 -3.85
N GLY A 87 17.98 0.82 -2.53
CA GLY A 87 17.13 1.76 -1.81
C GLY A 87 17.81 3.11 -1.56
N VAL A 88 17.05 4.05 -1.01
CA VAL A 88 17.54 5.39 -0.67
C VAL A 88 17.96 5.40 0.80
N LEU A 89 19.23 5.68 1.06
CA LEU A 89 19.75 5.86 2.42
C LEU A 89 19.85 7.35 2.68
N THR A 90 19.35 7.77 3.83
CA THR A 90 19.26 9.18 4.22
C THR A 90 20.15 9.44 5.43
N GLY A 91 20.66 10.67 5.56
CA GLY A 91 21.61 11.04 6.61
C GLY A 91 21.09 10.85 8.04
N ASP A 92 19.77 10.92 8.24
CA ASP A 92 19.07 10.66 9.51
C ASP A 92 18.92 9.17 9.83
N GLY A 93 19.49 8.28 9.02
CA GLY A 93 19.56 6.85 9.31
C GLY A 93 18.31 6.09 8.89
N ARG A 94 17.61 6.54 7.85
CA ARG A 94 16.50 5.83 7.22
C ARG A 94 16.93 5.17 5.91
N ILE A 95 16.57 3.90 5.73
CA ILE A 95 16.67 3.16 4.46
C ILE A 95 15.27 2.94 3.87
N THR A 96 15.03 3.52 2.70
CA THR A 96 13.75 3.45 1.98
C THR A 96 13.83 2.44 0.84
N CYS A 97 12.90 1.48 0.84
CA CYS A 97 12.79 0.43 -0.17
C CYS A 97 12.58 1.01 -1.57
N PRO A 98 13.31 0.54 -2.60
CA PRO A 98 13.27 1.11 -3.94
C PRO A 98 11.94 0.89 -4.68
N TRP A 99 11.07 -0.01 -4.19
CA TRP A 99 9.81 -0.35 -4.87
C TRP A 99 8.60 0.31 -4.23
N HIS A 100 8.31 0.01 -2.97
CA HIS A 100 7.00 0.35 -2.38
C HIS A 100 7.10 1.34 -1.22
N GLY A 101 8.28 1.92 -0.97
CA GLY A 101 8.46 2.94 0.07
C GLY A 101 8.47 2.44 1.52
N ALA A 102 8.60 1.12 1.74
CA ALA A 102 8.84 0.60 3.09
C ALA A 102 10.13 1.20 3.65
N CYS A 103 10.09 1.76 4.85
CA CYS A 103 11.23 2.43 5.45
C CYS A 103 11.66 1.71 6.72
N PHE A 104 12.96 1.59 6.93
CA PHE A 104 13.53 0.99 8.13
C PHE A 104 14.60 1.89 8.73
N LYS A 105 14.80 1.79 10.04
CA LYS A 105 15.95 2.39 10.72
C LYS A 105 17.21 1.64 10.33
N ALA A 106 18.18 2.31 9.76
CA ALA A 106 19.49 1.74 9.43
C ALA A 106 20.23 1.26 10.69
N SER A 107 19.93 1.83 11.86
CA SER A 107 20.60 1.50 13.11
C SER A 107 20.22 0.14 13.69
N ASN A 108 18.97 -0.31 13.51
CA ASN A 108 18.44 -1.51 14.17
C ASN A 108 17.42 -2.31 13.34
N GLY A 109 17.09 -1.85 12.13
CA GLY A 109 16.17 -2.50 11.21
C GLY A 109 14.68 -2.34 11.56
N ASP A 110 14.31 -1.61 12.61
CA ASP A 110 12.90 -1.39 12.96
C ASP A 110 12.16 -0.67 11.84
N ILE A 111 10.87 -0.99 11.67
CA ILE A 111 10.01 -0.35 10.68
C ILE A 111 9.75 1.09 11.08
N GLU A 112 10.05 2.03 10.18
CA GLU A 112 9.60 3.41 10.32
C GLU A 112 8.26 3.61 9.62
N ASN A 113 8.20 3.22 8.35
CA ASN A 113 7.03 3.37 7.51
C ASN A 113 6.64 2.05 6.83
N ALA A 114 5.33 1.89 6.66
CA ALA A 114 4.68 0.90 5.82
C ALA A 114 5.25 0.88 4.39
N PRO A 115 5.04 -0.18 3.60
CA PRO A 115 4.18 -1.35 3.87
C PRO A 115 4.90 -2.59 4.42
N ALA A 116 6.14 -2.46 4.88
CA ALA A 116 6.78 -3.56 5.58
C ALA A 116 6.02 -3.89 6.86
N ILE A 117 5.82 -5.18 7.11
CA ILE A 117 5.21 -5.68 8.33
C ILE A 117 6.24 -6.38 9.22
N ASP A 118 7.34 -6.92 8.68
CA ASP A 118 8.44 -7.42 9.52
C ASP A 118 9.60 -6.41 9.55
N SER A 119 10.29 -6.30 10.68
CA SER A 119 11.52 -5.51 10.77
C SER A 119 12.66 -6.22 10.05
N LEU A 120 13.72 -5.49 9.71
CA LEU A 120 14.97 -6.11 9.33
C LEU A 120 15.67 -6.65 10.59
N PRO A 121 16.35 -7.81 10.50
CA PRO A 121 17.32 -8.18 11.52
C PRO A 121 18.49 -7.21 11.47
N SER A 122 19.06 -6.90 12.64
CA SER A 122 20.31 -6.16 12.79
C SER A 122 21.39 -7.10 13.30
N PHE A 123 22.61 -6.96 12.79
CA PHE A 123 23.72 -7.82 13.14
C PHE A 123 24.86 -7.00 13.75
N GLU A 124 25.45 -7.52 14.82
CA GLU A 124 26.64 -6.92 15.41
C GLU A 124 27.83 -7.12 14.48
N LEU A 125 28.54 -6.03 14.16
CA LEU A 125 29.72 -6.04 13.30
C LEU A 125 31.00 -6.11 14.12
N SER A 126 31.98 -6.88 13.65
CA SER A 126 33.33 -6.88 14.21
C SER A 126 34.39 -6.97 13.12
N GLU A 127 35.55 -6.34 13.36
CA GLU A 127 36.75 -6.45 12.54
C GLU A 127 37.84 -7.18 13.32
N LYS A 128 38.34 -8.28 12.77
CA LYS A 128 39.45 -9.02 13.38
C LYS A 128 40.20 -9.84 12.34
N SER A 129 41.49 -10.05 12.57
CA SER A 129 42.33 -10.92 11.73
C SER A 129 42.26 -10.60 10.22
N GLY A 130 42.12 -9.31 9.87
CA GLY A 130 42.01 -8.85 8.48
C GLY A 130 40.70 -9.21 7.77
N GLY A 131 39.61 -9.46 8.52
CA GLY A 131 38.29 -9.73 7.99
C GLY A 131 37.18 -9.01 8.76
N VAL A 132 36.04 -8.83 8.10
CA VAL A 132 34.80 -8.30 8.70
C VAL A 132 33.85 -9.46 9.00
N TYR A 133 33.21 -9.42 10.16
CA TYR A 133 32.31 -10.46 10.65
C TYR A 133 30.98 -9.87 11.11
N ILE A 134 29.94 -10.70 11.08
CA ILE A 134 28.65 -10.45 11.72
C ILE A 134 28.36 -11.52 12.76
N ASN A 135 27.67 -11.17 13.84
CA ASN A 135 27.06 -12.13 14.76
C ASN A 135 25.53 -12.16 14.56
N GLY A 136 24.96 -13.35 14.31
CA GLY A 136 23.53 -13.48 14.02
C GLY A 136 23.06 -14.92 13.84
N GLU A 137 21.75 -15.10 13.64
CA GLU A 137 21.16 -16.41 13.36
C GLU A 137 21.00 -16.62 11.85
N GLU A 138 21.35 -17.80 11.34
CA GLU A 138 21.26 -18.16 9.92
C GLU A 138 19.87 -17.90 9.33
N GLN A 139 18.80 -18.22 10.08
CA GLN A 139 17.42 -17.99 9.65
C GLN A 139 17.12 -16.51 9.38
N HIS A 140 17.67 -15.60 10.16
CA HIS A 140 17.48 -14.16 10.00
C HIS A 140 18.30 -13.64 8.82
N ILE A 141 19.50 -14.17 8.60
CA ILE A 141 20.33 -13.84 7.43
C ILE A 141 19.60 -14.25 6.14
N LYS A 142 19.12 -15.50 6.07
CA LYS A 142 18.41 -16.02 4.88
C LYS A 142 17.08 -15.32 4.62
N SER A 143 16.26 -15.12 5.64
CA SER A 143 14.93 -14.53 5.49
C SER A 143 14.95 -13.01 5.34
N SER A 144 15.99 -12.34 5.84
CA SER A 144 16.04 -10.88 6.03
C SER A 144 14.86 -10.33 6.85
N ARG A 145 14.23 -11.17 7.70
CA ARG A 145 13.04 -10.79 8.47
C ARG A 145 13.25 -11.01 9.95
N ARG A 146 12.75 -10.07 10.74
CA ARG A 146 12.59 -10.14 12.20
C ARG A 146 11.18 -9.71 12.55
N LYS A 147 10.44 -10.56 13.28
CA LYS A 147 9.10 -10.18 13.75
C LYS A 147 9.19 -8.94 14.65
N PRO A 148 8.29 -7.94 14.50
CA PRO A 148 8.27 -6.81 15.41
C PRO A 148 7.96 -7.24 16.84
N LYS A 149 8.43 -6.46 17.81
CA LYS A 149 8.19 -6.71 19.23
C LYS A 149 6.76 -6.32 19.58
N ILE A 150 5.86 -7.30 19.54
CA ILE A 150 4.44 -7.07 19.85
C ILE A 150 3.99 -7.66 21.19
N ARG A 151 4.80 -8.54 21.77
CA ARG A 151 4.49 -9.22 23.02
C ARG A 151 4.57 -8.23 24.18
N ILE A 152 3.53 -8.24 25.02
CA ILE A 152 3.51 -7.53 26.30
C ILE A 152 3.87 -8.49 27.44
N SER A 153 4.58 -8.01 28.46
CA SER A 153 4.85 -8.78 29.68
C SER A 153 3.61 -8.76 30.58
N GLY A 154 2.84 -9.85 30.58
CA GLY A 154 1.63 -10.01 31.40
C GLY A 154 0.32 -9.93 30.59
N LYS A 155 -0.83 -9.92 31.28
CA LYS A 155 -2.12 -9.58 30.64
C LYS A 155 -2.19 -8.08 30.39
N ALA A 156 -2.86 -7.65 29.32
CA ALA A 156 -3.23 -6.25 29.15
C ALA A 156 -3.95 -5.76 30.42
N GLY A 157 -3.35 -4.80 31.12
CA GLY A 157 -3.73 -4.44 32.49
C GLY A 157 -3.75 -2.93 32.77
N GLY A 158 -3.53 -2.11 31.74
CA GLY A 158 -3.71 -0.66 31.83
C GLY A 158 -5.18 -0.25 31.82
N ASN A 159 -5.49 0.93 32.39
CA ASN A 159 -6.84 1.51 32.33
C ASN A 159 -7.24 1.95 30.92
N GLU A 160 -6.27 2.08 30.01
CA GLU A 160 -6.51 2.50 28.63
C GLU A 160 -7.05 1.36 27.76
N LYS A 161 -8.10 1.69 27.00
CA LYS A 161 -8.81 0.81 26.09
C LYS A 161 -8.84 1.45 24.71
N VAL A 162 -8.10 0.88 23.76
CA VAL A 162 -8.15 1.31 22.36
C VAL A 162 -9.14 0.42 21.63
N VAL A 163 -10.19 1.02 21.07
CA VAL A 163 -11.09 0.33 20.13
C VAL A 163 -10.77 0.81 18.72
N ILE A 164 -10.52 -0.13 17.82
CA ILE A 164 -10.25 0.12 16.40
C ILE A 164 -11.43 -0.42 15.59
N VAL A 165 -12.12 0.46 14.87
CA VAL A 165 -13.26 0.11 14.01
C VAL A 165 -12.77 -0.02 12.57
N GLY A 166 -12.69 -1.26 12.08
CA GLY A 166 -12.15 -1.63 10.78
C GLY A 166 -10.98 -2.61 10.90
N GLY A 167 -10.86 -3.54 9.94
CA GLY A 167 -9.81 -4.57 9.88
C GLY A 167 -8.83 -4.38 8.71
N GLY A 168 -8.59 -3.14 8.28
CA GLY A 168 -7.75 -2.81 7.12
C GLY A 168 -6.29 -2.51 7.44
N SER A 169 -5.56 -1.98 6.45
CA SER A 169 -4.15 -1.59 6.58
C SER A 169 -3.91 -0.57 7.69
N GLY A 170 -4.79 0.43 7.81
CA GLY A 170 -4.70 1.44 8.86
C GLY A 170 -4.82 0.85 10.26
N ALA A 171 -5.78 -0.07 10.46
CA ALA A 171 -5.95 -0.78 11.72
C ALA A 171 -4.71 -1.59 12.11
N LEU A 172 -4.11 -2.30 11.15
CA LEU A 172 -2.86 -3.02 11.38
C LEU A 172 -1.71 -2.05 11.75
N GLY A 173 -1.56 -0.95 11.01
CA GLY A 173 -0.54 0.07 11.30
C GLY A 173 -0.67 0.68 12.69
N THR A 174 -1.90 0.96 13.14
CA THR A 174 -2.18 1.43 14.50
C THR A 174 -1.76 0.39 15.55
N LEU A 175 -2.22 -0.85 15.39
CA LEU A 175 -1.96 -1.92 16.35
C LEU A 175 -0.47 -2.22 16.46
N GLU A 176 0.23 -2.34 15.33
CA GLU A 176 1.67 -2.56 15.27
C GLU A 176 2.42 -1.46 16.01
N ALA A 177 2.15 -0.20 15.67
CA ALA A 177 2.83 0.93 16.32
C ALA A 177 2.51 1.04 17.81
N LEU A 178 1.27 0.78 18.24
CA LEU A 178 0.94 0.76 19.68
C LEU A 178 1.79 -0.27 20.41
N ARG A 179 1.85 -1.52 19.92
CA ARG A 179 2.59 -2.59 20.60
C ARG A 179 4.10 -2.41 20.52
N GLU A 180 4.63 -2.04 19.36
CA GLU A 180 6.07 -1.78 19.16
C GLU A 180 6.60 -0.70 20.09
N ASN A 181 5.76 0.29 20.43
CA ASN A 181 6.14 1.43 21.27
C ASN A 181 5.58 1.29 22.71
N GLY A 182 5.28 0.07 23.16
CA GLY A 182 5.08 -0.24 24.57
C GLY A 182 3.67 -0.02 25.12
N PHE A 183 2.65 0.21 24.27
CA PHE A 183 1.27 0.30 24.73
C PHE A 183 0.84 -1.01 25.41
N SER A 184 0.47 -0.92 26.69
CA SER A 184 0.12 -2.07 27.54
C SER A 184 -1.38 -2.22 27.83
N GLY A 185 -2.19 -1.26 27.36
CA GLY A 185 -3.66 -1.30 27.46
C GLY A 185 -4.31 -2.33 26.55
N SER A 186 -5.62 -2.53 26.71
CA SER A 186 -6.39 -3.46 25.88
C SER A 186 -6.60 -2.87 24.48
N ILE A 187 -6.48 -3.72 23.45
CA ILE A 187 -6.82 -3.35 22.07
C ILE A 187 -7.92 -4.28 21.59
N THR A 188 -9.04 -3.71 21.16
CA THR A 188 -10.12 -4.43 20.47
C THR A 188 -10.19 -3.94 19.03
N MET A 189 -10.07 -4.85 18.07
CA MET A 189 -10.25 -4.56 16.64
C MET A 189 -11.55 -5.19 16.16
N ILE A 190 -12.48 -4.37 15.68
CA ILE A 190 -13.81 -4.80 15.22
C ILE A 190 -13.85 -4.69 13.70
N GLY A 191 -14.00 -5.82 13.00
CA GLY A 191 -14.04 -5.86 11.54
C GLY A 191 -15.22 -6.67 11.02
N SER A 192 -15.90 -6.16 9.98
CA SER A 192 -17.10 -6.79 9.40
C SER A 192 -16.81 -7.85 8.33
N GLU A 193 -15.56 -7.98 7.88
CA GLU A 193 -15.21 -8.84 6.73
C GLU A 193 -15.08 -10.33 7.10
N GLY A 194 -14.97 -10.68 8.38
CA GLY A 194 -14.92 -12.08 8.86
C GLY A 194 -13.57 -12.79 8.62
N TYR A 195 -12.51 -12.05 8.30
CA TYR A 195 -11.14 -12.55 8.16
C TYR A 195 -10.13 -11.52 8.70
N PRO A 196 -8.90 -11.94 9.09
CA PRO A 196 -7.88 -11.01 9.57
C PRO A 196 -7.48 -9.99 8.48
N PRO A 197 -6.81 -8.88 8.84
CA PRO A 197 -6.27 -7.93 7.87
C PRO A 197 -5.49 -8.60 6.74
N ILE A 198 -5.84 -8.25 5.51
CA ILE A 198 -5.24 -8.79 4.29
C ILE A 198 -4.49 -7.71 3.49
N ASP A 199 -3.56 -8.15 2.65
CA ASP A 199 -3.01 -7.36 1.56
C ASP A 199 -4.09 -7.17 0.47
N ARG A 200 -4.90 -6.13 0.65
CA ARG A 200 -6.02 -5.82 -0.25
C ARG A 200 -5.55 -5.51 -1.67
N THR A 201 -4.28 -5.15 -1.87
CA THR A 201 -3.73 -4.87 -3.21
C THR A 201 -3.68 -6.11 -4.11
N LYS A 202 -3.70 -7.31 -3.52
CA LYS A 202 -3.76 -8.58 -4.25
C LYS A 202 -5.12 -8.87 -4.87
N LEU A 203 -6.19 -8.24 -4.38
CA LEU A 203 -7.55 -8.49 -4.85
C LEU A 203 -7.76 -8.01 -6.29
N SER A 204 -7.13 -6.94 -6.73
CA SER A 204 -7.26 -6.42 -8.11
C SER A 204 -6.13 -6.87 -9.04
N LYS A 205 -4.93 -7.14 -8.48
CA LYS A 205 -3.73 -7.48 -9.27
C LYS A 205 -3.65 -8.96 -9.62
N ALA A 206 -3.90 -9.81 -8.63
CA ALA A 206 -3.76 -11.26 -8.76
C ALA A 206 -5.08 -12.01 -8.57
N LEU A 207 -6.17 -11.28 -8.27
CA LEU A 207 -7.51 -11.83 -7.99
C LEU A 207 -7.43 -12.98 -6.96
N ILE A 208 -6.62 -12.83 -5.90
CA ILE A 208 -6.53 -13.86 -4.85
C ILE A 208 -7.76 -13.77 -3.96
N ASP A 209 -8.51 -14.85 -3.90
CA ASP A 209 -9.80 -14.98 -3.21
C ASP A 209 -9.74 -15.82 -1.92
N ASP A 210 -8.56 -16.34 -1.60
CA ASP A 210 -8.27 -17.06 -0.37
C ASP A 210 -7.60 -16.11 0.63
N PRO A 211 -8.32 -15.66 1.69
CA PRO A 211 -7.79 -14.71 2.64
C PRO A 211 -6.54 -15.24 3.36
N SER A 212 -6.39 -16.56 3.52
CA SER A 212 -5.22 -17.14 4.20
C SER A 212 -3.91 -16.93 3.44
N LYS A 213 -3.97 -16.78 2.11
CA LYS A 213 -2.79 -16.56 1.26
C LYS A 213 -2.30 -15.13 1.22
N ILE A 214 -3.15 -14.20 1.67
CA ILE A 214 -2.86 -12.76 1.64
C ILE A 214 -3.10 -12.10 3.01
N ALA A 215 -3.27 -12.89 4.06
CA ALA A 215 -3.31 -12.40 5.44
C ALA A 215 -1.97 -11.76 5.79
N LEU A 216 -2.03 -10.57 6.38
CA LEU A 216 -0.83 -9.85 6.82
C LEU A 216 -0.27 -10.45 8.11
N ARG A 217 -1.16 -10.97 8.97
CA ARG A 217 -0.82 -11.63 10.24
C ARG A 217 -1.67 -12.87 10.46
N ASP A 218 -1.09 -13.86 11.13
CA ASP A 218 -1.83 -15.03 11.59
C ASP A 218 -2.52 -14.76 12.94
N ALA A 219 -3.41 -15.67 13.34
CA ALA A 219 -4.13 -15.56 14.61
C ALA A 219 -3.20 -15.61 15.84
N ALA A 220 -2.06 -16.30 15.74
CA ALA A 220 -1.10 -16.42 16.83
C ALA A 220 -0.45 -15.07 17.14
N TRP A 221 -0.18 -14.26 16.13
CA TRP A 221 0.37 -12.92 16.27
C TRP A 221 -0.57 -11.98 17.03
N PHE A 222 -1.87 -11.97 16.71
CA PHE A 222 -2.84 -11.17 17.46
C PHE A 222 -2.96 -11.61 18.92
N LYS A 223 -2.93 -12.93 19.16
CA LYS A 223 -2.92 -13.50 20.51
C LYS A 223 -1.68 -13.10 21.30
N GLU A 224 -0.50 -13.14 20.69
CA GLU A 224 0.76 -12.71 21.31
C GLU A 224 0.73 -11.22 21.68
N GLY A 225 0.10 -10.40 20.85
CA GLY A 225 -0.13 -8.99 21.11
C GLY A 225 -1.29 -8.68 22.06
N SER A 226 -1.96 -9.70 22.63
CA SER A 226 -3.17 -9.51 23.46
C SER A 226 -4.20 -8.58 22.78
N VAL A 227 -4.55 -8.89 21.53
CA VAL A 227 -5.54 -8.14 20.75
C VAL A 227 -6.81 -8.96 20.61
N ASP A 228 -7.93 -8.37 21.00
CA ASP A 228 -9.26 -8.95 20.83
C ASP A 228 -9.76 -8.65 19.42
N VAL A 229 -9.77 -9.66 18.56
CA VAL A 229 -10.28 -9.55 17.18
C VAL A 229 -11.75 -9.96 17.16
N VAL A 230 -12.62 -8.99 16.87
CA VAL A 230 -14.08 -9.15 16.83
C VAL A 230 -14.56 -9.12 15.39
N ASN A 231 -15.26 -10.17 14.96
CA ASN A 231 -15.91 -10.24 13.65
C ASN A 231 -17.36 -9.77 13.78
N ASP A 232 -17.57 -8.45 13.65
CA ASP A 232 -18.89 -7.84 13.76
C ASP A 232 -18.93 -6.50 12.99
N GLU A 233 -20.13 -6.02 12.73
CA GLU A 233 -20.40 -4.76 12.03
C GLU A 233 -20.72 -3.68 13.05
N VAL A 234 -19.95 -2.59 13.08
CA VAL A 234 -20.25 -1.41 13.91
C VAL A 234 -21.42 -0.65 13.30
N THR A 235 -22.41 -0.34 14.13
CA THR A 235 -23.66 0.32 13.71
C THR A 235 -23.81 1.72 14.27
N ASP A 236 -23.15 2.05 15.38
CA ASP A 236 -23.17 3.39 15.97
C ASP A 236 -21.99 3.61 16.94
N VAL A 237 -21.69 4.88 17.24
CA VAL A 237 -20.73 5.30 18.25
C VAL A 237 -21.35 6.34 19.16
N ASP A 238 -21.49 6.02 20.44
CA ASP A 238 -21.81 7.00 21.47
C ASP A 238 -20.53 7.67 21.95
N PHE A 239 -20.25 8.85 21.42
CA PHE A 239 -19.09 9.65 21.78
C PHE A 239 -19.16 10.20 23.21
N SER A 240 -20.37 10.38 23.76
CA SER A 240 -20.56 10.93 25.10
C SER A 240 -20.27 9.92 26.20
N SER A 241 -20.76 8.69 26.02
CA SER A 241 -20.50 7.58 26.95
C SER A 241 -19.28 6.73 26.56
N LYS A 242 -18.60 7.09 25.46
CA LYS A 242 -17.41 6.46 24.89
C LYS A 242 -17.60 4.97 24.62
N LYS A 243 -18.62 4.64 23.83
CA LYS A 243 -18.97 3.26 23.47
C LYS A 243 -19.18 3.09 21.97
N VAL A 244 -18.78 1.93 21.47
CA VAL A 244 -19.07 1.45 20.11
C VAL A 244 -20.11 0.35 20.19
N SER A 245 -21.17 0.45 19.41
CA SER A 245 -22.24 -0.55 19.33
C SER A 245 -22.13 -1.34 18.03
N THR A 246 -22.43 -2.63 18.09
CA THR A 246 -22.37 -3.52 16.93
C THR A 246 -23.72 -4.14 16.61
N LYS A 247 -23.82 -4.71 15.40
CA LYS A 247 -25.02 -5.34 14.88
C LYS A 247 -25.48 -6.55 15.69
N SER A 248 -24.57 -7.26 16.34
CA SER A 248 -24.94 -8.34 17.27
C SER A 248 -25.60 -7.86 18.57
N GLY A 249 -25.63 -6.55 18.83
CA GLY A 249 -26.06 -5.96 20.10
C GLY A 249 -24.97 -5.85 21.15
N SER A 250 -23.71 -6.19 20.79
CA SER A 250 -22.56 -6.02 21.68
C SER A 250 -22.15 -4.55 21.80
N SER A 251 -21.52 -4.18 22.92
CA SER A 251 -21.04 -2.83 23.17
C SER A 251 -19.61 -2.84 23.73
N TYR A 252 -18.76 -1.94 23.23
CA TYR A 252 -17.35 -1.86 23.54
C TYR A 252 -17.00 -0.46 24.03
N ALA A 253 -16.64 -0.34 25.31
CA ALA A 253 -16.18 0.92 25.89
C ALA A 253 -14.73 1.23 25.50
N TYR A 254 -14.41 2.50 25.25
CA TYR A 254 -13.07 2.93 24.89
C TYR A 254 -12.58 4.11 25.72
N THR A 255 -11.26 4.25 25.83
CA THR A 255 -10.59 5.50 26.22
C THR A 255 -10.01 6.22 25.01
N LYS A 256 -9.70 5.48 23.94
CA LYS A 256 -9.31 5.99 22.63
C LYS A 256 -10.03 5.19 21.53
N LEU A 257 -10.58 5.88 20.54
CA LEU A 257 -11.28 5.27 19.40
C LEU A 257 -10.52 5.58 18.11
N VAL A 258 -10.28 4.57 17.29
CA VAL A 258 -9.68 4.71 15.95
C VAL A 258 -10.67 4.21 14.90
N LEU A 259 -11.18 5.12 14.10
CA LEU A 259 -12.06 4.85 12.97
C LEU A 259 -11.21 4.59 11.72
N ALA A 260 -11.28 3.37 11.19
CA ALA A 260 -10.43 2.87 10.11
C ALA A 260 -11.23 2.00 9.11
N THR A 261 -12.48 2.38 8.84
CA THR A 261 -13.45 1.59 8.05
C THR A 261 -13.18 1.58 6.54
N GLY A 262 -12.31 2.47 6.06
CA GLY A 262 -11.88 2.50 4.65
C GLY A 262 -12.98 2.99 3.71
N GLY A 263 -13.08 2.39 2.52
CA GLY A 263 -14.00 2.81 1.47
C GLY A 263 -14.95 1.72 1.00
N THR A 264 -16.16 2.14 0.63
CA THR A 264 -17.22 1.34 0.00
C THR A 264 -17.23 1.60 -1.51
N PRO A 265 -17.10 0.57 -2.36
CA PRO A 265 -17.17 0.74 -3.82
C PRO A 265 -18.55 1.24 -4.26
N ARG A 266 -18.58 2.13 -5.26
CA ARG A 266 -19.82 2.74 -5.74
C ARG A 266 -20.47 1.89 -6.84
N SER A 267 -21.78 1.69 -6.74
CA SER A 267 -22.59 1.24 -7.88
C SER A 267 -23.00 2.44 -8.75
N LEU A 268 -23.36 2.19 -10.00
CA LEU A 268 -23.86 3.23 -10.90
C LEU A 268 -25.35 3.48 -10.65
N PRO A 269 -25.79 4.73 -10.50
CA PRO A 269 -27.21 5.07 -10.36
C PRO A 269 -27.90 5.13 -11.74
N LEU A 270 -27.70 4.09 -12.55
CA LEU A 270 -28.24 3.97 -13.91
C LEU A 270 -29.08 2.70 -14.05
N PRO A 271 -30.07 2.66 -14.96
CA PRO A 271 -30.92 1.50 -15.12
C PRO A 271 -30.14 0.21 -15.42
N GLY A 272 -30.56 -0.89 -14.81
CA GLY A 272 -29.99 -2.23 -14.97
C GLY A 272 -28.85 -2.56 -14.01
N PHE A 273 -28.16 -1.57 -13.43
CA PHE A 273 -26.98 -1.79 -12.59
C PHE A 273 -27.27 -2.28 -11.18
N LYS A 274 -28.51 -2.15 -10.71
CA LYS A 274 -28.96 -2.69 -9.41
C LYS A 274 -29.94 -3.84 -9.57
N GLU A 275 -30.52 -3.97 -10.75
CA GLU A 275 -31.59 -4.90 -11.07
C GLU A 275 -31.08 -6.19 -11.70
N LEU A 276 -29.95 -6.15 -12.42
CA LEU A 276 -29.37 -7.29 -13.12
C LEU A 276 -28.23 -7.92 -12.34
N ASP A 277 -28.19 -9.25 -12.36
CA ASP A 277 -27.08 -10.07 -11.90
C ASP A 277 -25.87 -9.99 -12.85
N ASN A 278 -24.74 -10.59 -12.44
CA ASN A 278 -23.46 -10.55 -13.14
C ASN A 278 -22.83 -9.15 -13.30
N ILE A 279 -23.21 -8.22 -12.42
CA ILE A 279 -22.59 -6.90 -12.28
C ILE A 279 -21.88 -6.85 -10.93
N PHE A 280 -20.56 -6.68 -10.95
CA PHE A 280 -19.72 -6.86 -9.78
C PHE A 280 -19.01 -5.57 -9.37
N LEU A 281 -18.94 -5.36 -8.05
CA LEU A 281 -18.01 -4.43 -7.40
C LEU A 281 -16.74 -5.19 -7.03
N LEU A 282 -15.66 -4.47 -6.69
CA LEU A 282 -14.43 -5.09 -6.19
C LEU A 282 -13.88 -4.34 -4.97
N ARG A 283 -13.77 -5.03 -3.83
CA ARG A 283 -13.19 -4.49 -2.58
C ARG A 283 -12.82 -5.58 -1.57
N THR A 284 -13.60 -6.65 -1.49
CA THR A 284 -13.50 -7.71 -0.48
C THR A 284 -13.26 -9.07 -1.12
N ILE A 285 -12.92 -10.07 -0.30
CA ILE A 285 -12.78 -11.46 -0.76
C ILE A 285 -14.06 -11.99 -1.43
N PRO A 286 -15.26 -11.82 -0.85
CA PRO A 286 -16.51 -12.23 -1.51
C PRO A 286 -16.67 -11.65 -2.92
N HIS A 287 -16.29 -10.39 -3.14
CA HIS A 287 -16.33 -9.80 -4.47
C HIS A 287 -15.45 -10.54 -5.48
N VAL A 288 -14.20 -10.84 -5.10
CA VAL A 288 -13.28 -11.61 -5.97
C VAL A 288 -13.83 -13.01 -6.26
N LYS A 289 -14.35 -13.71 -5.25
CA LYS A 289 -14.99 -15.03 -5.42
C LYS A 289 -16.13 -14.97 -6.42
N SER A 290 -17.03 -14.00 -6.28
CA SER A 290 -18.16 -13.82 -7.20
C SER A 290 -17.71 -13.53 -8.62
N ILE A 291 -16.69 -12.67 -8.81
CA ILE A 291 -16.11 -12.38 -10.12
C ILE A 291 -15.52 -13.65 -10.74
N LEU A 292 -14.66 -14.38 -10.00
CA LEU A 292 -14.01 -15.59 -10.51
C LEU A 292 -15.01 -16.71 -10.82
N ALA A 293 -16.04 -16.87 -9.99
CA ALA A 293 -17.11 -17.84 -10.21
C ALA A 293 -17.91 -17.51 -11.48
N ALA A 294 -18.23 -16.23 -11.72
CA ALA A 294 -18.95 -15.78 -12.90
C ALA A 294 -18.09 -15.89 -14.18
N ILE A 295 -16.78 -15.66 -14.08
CA ILE A 295 -15.85 -15.91 -15.17
C ILE A 295 -15.86 -17.41 -15.51
N GLY A 296 -15.77 -18.29 -14.51
CA GLY A 296 -15.86 -19.74 -14.70
C GLY A 296 -14.78 -20.26 -15.67
N SER A 297 -15.19 -20.89 -16.76
CA SER A 297 -14.29 -21.21 -17.88
C SER A 297 -14.00 -19.95 -18.71
N LYS A 298 -12.73 -19.81 -19.11
CA LYS A 298 -12.19 -18.75 -19.98
C LYS A 298 -13.08 -18.42 -21.18
N ASN A 299 -12.78 -17.30 -21.85
CA ASN A 299 -13.45 -16.77 -23.05
C ASN A 299 -14.77 -16.03 -22.77
N LYS A 300 -14.85 -15.31 -21.65
CA LYS A 300 -15.98 -14.39 -21.39
C LYS A 300 -15.79 -13.06 -22.09
N LYS A 301 -16.91 -12.41 -22.46
CA LYS A 301 -16.98 -10.99 -22.81
C LYS A 301 -17.20 -10.19 -21.52
N ILE A 302 -16.19 -9.42 -21.13
CA ILE A 302 -16.19 -8.70 -19.85
C ILE A 302 -16.09 -7.21 -20.14
N VAL A 303 -17.07 -6.45 -19.66
CA VAL A 303 -17.04 -4.99 -19.71
C VAL A 303 -16.63 -4.44 -18.35
N ILE A 304 -15.58 -3.63 -18.32
CA ILE A 304 -15.13 -2.92 -17.12
C ILE A 304 -15.52 -1.46 -17.27
N ILE A 305 -16.29 -0.94 -16.33
CA ILE A 305 -16.69 0.48 -16.35
C ILE A 305 -15.81 1.25 -15.37
N GLY A 306 -14.98 2.13 -15.90
CA GLY A 306 -13.99 2.91 -15.14
C GLY A 306 -12.56 2.60 -15.61
N SER A 307 -11.87 3.64 -16.08
CA SER A 307 -10.50 3.60 -16.61
C SER A 307 -9.46 4.09 -15.59
N SER A 308 -9.69 3.81 -14.31
CA SER A 308 -8.77 4.11 -13.20
C SER A 308 -8.04 2.85 -12.71
N PHE A 309 -7.19 2.96 -11.69
CA PHE A 309 -6.24 1.91 -11.27
C PHE A 309 -6.89 0.54 -11.07
N ILE A 310 -7.96 0.43 -10.28
CA ILE A 310 -8.59 -0.86 -9.99
C ILE A 310 -9.16 -1.50 -11.27
N GLY A 311 -9.89 -0.73 -12.08
CA GLY A 311 -10.46 -1.23 -13.33
C GLY A 311 -9.38 -1.70 -14.30
N MET A 312 -8.30 -0.94 -14.44
CA MET A 312 -7.16 -1.30 -15.30
C MET A 312 -6.36 -2.50 -14.77
N GLU A 313 -6.17 -2.63 -13.46
CA GLU A 313 -5.52 -3.79 -12.85
C GLU A 313 -6.30 -5.08 -13.11
N VAL A 314 -7.62 -5.04 -12.91
CA VAL A 314 -8.51 -6.18 -13.20
C VAL A 314 -8.51 -6.50 -14.69
N ALA A 315 -8.58 -5.49 -15.55
CA ALA A 315 -8.50 -5.68 -17.00
C ALA A 315 -7.23 -6.43 -17.38
N ASN A 316 -6.08 -5.97 -16.88
CA ASN A 316 -4.79 -6.59 -17.11
C ASN A 316 -4.73 -8.03 -16.58
N ALA A 317 -5.32 -8.30 -15.41
CA ALA A 317 -5.30 -9.62 -14.78
C ALA A 317 -6.07 -10.69 -15.58
N ILE A 318 -7.14 -10.30 -16.30
CA ILE A 318 -8.05 -11.27 -16.96
C ILE A 318 -8.02 -11.25 -18.49
N ALA A 319 -7.41 -10.24 -19.12
CA ALA A 319 -7.41 -10.06 -20.57
C ALA A 319 -6.74 -11.20 -21.35
N LYS A 320 -5.81 -11.92 -20.75
CA LYS A 320 -5.15 -13.07 -21.41
C LYS A 320 -6.14 -14.19 -21.76
N ASP A 321 -7.17 -14.34 -20.96
CA ASP A 321 -8.10 -15.48 -21.01
C ASP A 321 -9.52 -15.06 -21.41
N ASN A 322 -9.79 -13.77 -21.66
CA ASN A 322 -11.13 -13.23 -21.87
C ASN A 322 -11.10 -12.06 -22.86
N THR A 323 -12.25 -11.76 -23.48
CA THR A 323 -12.43 -10.54 -24.27
C THR A 323 -12.80 -9.40 -23.33
N VAL A 324 -11.88 -8.47 -23.08
CA VAL A 324 -12.07 -7.39 -22.09
C VAL A 324 -12.20 -6.05 -22.80
N THR A 325 -13.27 -5.32 -22.48
CA THR A 325 -13.45 -3.92 -22.89
C THR A 325 -13.51 -3.01 -21.67
N VAL A 326 -12.63 -2.01 -21.59
CA VAL A 326 -12.68 -0.95 -20.57
C VAL A 326 -13.39 0.26 -21.16
N VAL A 327 -14.40 0.75 -20.44
CA VAL A 327 -15.15 1.97 -20.78
C VAL A 327 -14.73 3.09 -19.84
N GLY A 328 -14.34 4.24 -20.39
CA GLY A 328 -13.93 5.42 -19.64
C GLY A 328 -14.56 6.69 -20.21
N MET A 329 -14.87 7.65 -19.32
CA MET A 329 -15.44 8.94 -19.74
C MET A 329 -14.37 9.92 -20.19
N GLU A 330 -13.16 9.77 -19.67
CA GLU A 330 -11.97 10.52 -20.04
C GLU A 330 -11.49 10.15 -21.44
N SER A 331 -10.65 11.00 -22.05
CA SER A 331 -10.07 10.72 -23.37
C SER A 331 -9.01 9.62 -23.32
N THR A 332 -8.35 9.47 -22.16
CA THR A 332 -7.38 8.41 -21.87
C THR A 332 -7.54 7.91 -20.43
N PRO A 333 -7.10 6.68 -20.11
CA PRO A 333 -7.12 6.18 -18.74
C PRO A 333 -6.31 7.04 -17.78
N LEU A 334 -6.77 7.15 -16.53
CA LEU A 334 -6.10 7.92 -15.46
C LEU A 334 -5.85 9.42 -15.78
N GLU A 335 -6.49 9.99 -16.80
CA GLU A 335 -6.25 11.37 -17.25
C GLU A 335 -6.31 12.41 -16.14
N ARG A 336 -7.29 12.31 -15.24
CA ARG A 336 -7.45 13.25 -14.11
C ARG A 336 -6.27 13.23 -13.13
N ILE A 337 -5.59 12.10 -13.01
CA ILE A 337 -4.52 11.89 -12.03
C ILE A 337 -3.15 12.07 -12.68
N MET A 338 -2.98 11.53 -13.89
CA MET A 338 -1.68 11.37 -14.56
C MET A 338 -1.57 12.12 -15.89
N GLY A 339 -2.64 12.77 -16.34
CA GLY A 339 -2.67 13.49 -17.62
C GLY A 339 -2.72 12.57 -18.84
N SER A 340 -3.11 13.14 -19.98
CA SER A 340 -3.40 12.35 -21.18
C SER A 340 -2.17 11.67 -21.79
N SER A 341 -1.00 12.30 -21.67
CA SER A 341 0.27 11.73 -22.17
C SER A 341 0.61 10.41 -21.48
N VAL A 342 0.56 10.38 -20.14
CA VAL A 342 0.85 9.17 -19.36
C VAL A 342 -0.27 8.15 -19.48
N GLY A 343 -1.53 8.61 -19.47
CA GLY A 343 -2.70 7.76 -19.70
C GLY A 343 -2.64 6.97 -21.01
N SER A 344 -2.18 7.63 -22.09
CA SER A 344 -1.97 7.01 -23.41
C SER A 344 -0.93 5.89 -23.39
N ILE A 345 0.12 6.02 -22.57
CA ILE A 345 1.15 4.97 -22.42
C ILE A 345 0.52 3.72 -21.81
N PHE A 346 -0.26 3.89 -20.73
CA PHE A 346 -0.94 2.76 -20.08
C PHE A 346 -1.96 2.11 -21.01
N GLN A 347 -2.75 2.92 -21.73
CA GLN A 347 -3.72 2.43 -22.71
C GLN A 347 -3.02 1.57 -23.77
N LYS A 348 -1.95 2.08 -24.39
CA LYS A 348 -1.16 1.35 -25.38
C LYS A 348 -0.57 0.06 -24.81
N SER A 349 -0.06 0.10 -23.58
CA SER A 349 0.49 -1.08 -22.91
C SER A 349 -0.57 -2.17 -22.71
N LEU A 350 -1.73 -1.82 -22.16
CA LEU A 350 -2.78 -2.80 -21.90
C LEU A 350 -3.50 -3.27 -23.18
N SER A 351 -3.57 -2.44 -24.22
CA SER A 351 -4.05 -2.87 -25.53
C SER A 351 -3.14 -3.90 -26.18
N LYS A 352 -1.81 -3.79 -26.01
CA LYS A 352 -0.88 -4.87 -26.41
C LYS A 352 -1.13 -6.17 -25.64
N SER A 353 -1.68 -6.09 -24.43
CA SER A 353 -2.06 -7.23 -23.60
C SER A 353 -3.48 -7.75 -23.88
N GLY A 354 -4.18 -7.23 -24.90
CA GLY A 354 -5.50 -7.71 -25.33
C GLY A 354 -6.69 -6.92 -24.79
N VAL A 355 -6.47 -5.82 -24.08
CA VAL A 355 -7.56 -4.96 -23.57
C VAL A 355 -8.05 -4.00 -24.66
N THR A 356 -9.35 -4.03 -24.94
CA THR A 356 -10.01 -3.03 -25.79
C THR A 356 -10.44 -1.83 -24.93
N PHE A 357 -10.26 -0.61 -25.44
CA PHE A 357 -10.72 0.61 -24.74
C PHE A 357 -11.82 1.32 -25.54
N LYS A 358 -12.84 1.76 -24.82
CA LYS A 358 -13.89 2.68 -25.28
C LYS A 358 -13.80 3.93 -24.40
N MET A 359 -12.93 4.85 -24.81
CA MET A 359 -12.71 6.13 -24.13
C MET A 359 -13.68 7.20 -24.64
N SER A 360 -13.78 8.33 -23.95
CA SER A 360 -14.75 9.40 -24.21
C SER A 360 -16.19 8.88 -24.29
N ALA A 361 -16.49 7.82 -23.54
CA ALA A 361 -17.75 7.08 -23.64
C ALA A 361 -18.54 7.18 -22.33
N GLY A 362 -19.81 7.57 -22.45
CA GLY A 362 -20.77 7.57 -21.35
C GLY A 362 -21.62 6.30 -21.39
N VAL A 363 -21.78 5.64 -20.24
CA VAL A 363 -22.74 4.54 -20.09
C VAL A 363 -24.15 5.11 -19.94
N GLU A 364 -25.12 4.50 -20.61
CA GLU A 364 -26.54 4.83 -20.49
C GLU A 364 -27.27 3.85 -19.56
N LYS A 365 -27.18 2.54 -19.84
CA LYS A 365 -27.83 1.47 -19.06
C LYS A 365 -27.16 0.12 -19.28
N ALA A 366 -27.40 -0.81 -18.35
CA ALA A 366 -27.19 -2.23 -18.59
C ALA A 366 -28.49 -2.87 -19.11
N THR A 367 -28.38 -3.78 -20.07
CA THR A 367 -29.55 -4.48 -20.65
C THR A 367 -29.50 -5.97 -20.36
N PRO A 368 -30.67 -6.62 -20.16
CA PRO A 368 -30.74 -8.03 -19.84
C PRO A 368 -30.19 -8.93 -20.95
N SER A 369 -29.69 -10.11 -20.58
CA SER A 369 -29.31 -11.16 -21.52
C SER A 369 -30.53 -11.77 -22.18
N SER A 370 -30.38 -12.15 -23.46
CA SER A 370 -31.40 -12.87 -24.22
C SER A 370 -31.60 -14.31 -23.72
N SER A 371 -30.57 -14.93 -23.12
CA SER A 371 -30.63 -16.28 -22.58
C SER A 371 -31.09 -16.35 -21.13
N ASP A 372 -30.90 -15.26 -20.37
CA ASP A 372 -31.30 -15.15 -18.97
C ASP A 372 -31.59 -13.68 -18.63
N PRO A 373 -32.86 -13.25 -18.65
CA PRO A 373 -33.22 -11.86 -18.44
C PRO A 373 -32.89 -11.30 -17.05
N SER A 374 -32.52 -12.15 -16.09
CA SER A 374 -32.05 -11.72 -14.76
C SER A 374 -30.62 -11.19 -14.78
N LYS A 375 -29.81 -11.53 -15.80
CA LYS A 375 -28.39 -11.18 -15.90
C LYS A 375 -28.15 -10.11 -16.94
N VAL A 376 -27.04 -9.39 -16.79
CA VAL A 376 -26.53 -8.52 -17.86
C VAL A 376 -26.23 -9.31 -19.12
N GLY A 377 -26.60 -8.75 -20.27
CA GLY A 377 -26.22 -9.23 -21.61
C GLY A 377 -25.46 -8.20 -22.44
N ALA A 378 -25.67 -6.92 -22.17
CA ALA A 378 -24.91 -5.84 -22.79
C ALA A 378 -24.90 -4.55 -21.96
N ILE A 379 -23.95 -3.67 -22.28
CA ILE A 379 -23.91 -2.28 -21.83
C ILE A 379 -24.22 -1.38 -23.03
N LEU A 380 -25.27 -0.56 -22.91
CA LEU A 380 -25.59 0.48 -23.87
C LEU A 380 -24.85 1.77 -23.50
N LEU A 381 -24.12 2.30 -24.46
CA LEU A 381 -23.46 3.61 -24.37
C LEU A 381 -24.40 4.70 -24.89
N LYS A 382 -24.18 5.94 -24.44
CA LYS A 382 -24.99 7.12 -24.82
C LYS A 382 -24.94 7.47 -26.30
N ASP A 383 -23.96 6.97 -27.04
CA ASP A 383 -23.85 7.15 -28.49
C ASP A 383 -24.62 6.09 -29.30
N GLY A 384 -25.33 5.18 -28.61
CA GLY A 384 -26.08 4.08 -29.21
C GLY A 384 -25.26 2.79 -29.40
N THR A 385 -23.96 2.80 -29.12
CA THR A 385 -23.13 1.59 -29.17
C THR A 385 -23.56 0.60 -28.10
N SER A 386 -23.79 -0.66 -28.49
CA SER A 386 -24.04 -1.76 -27.58
C SER A 386 -22.80 -2.65 -27.43
N LEU A 387 -22.35 -2.86 -26.19
CA LEU A 387 -21.22 -3.74 -25.87
C LEU A 387 -21.75 -5.01 -25.22
N GLU A 388 -21.69 -6.14 -25.93
CA GLU A 388 -22.08 -7.43 -25.35
C GLU A 388 -21.20 -7.79 -24.15
N ALA A 389 -21.83 -8.30 -23.08
CA ALA A 389 -21.18 -8.61 -21.82
C ALA A 389 -21.81 -9.83 -21.16
N ASP A 390 -21.00 -10.84 -20.84
CA ASP A 390 -21.38 -11.96 -19.97
C ASP A 390 -21.34 -11.54 -18.49
N LEU A 391 -20.48 -10.58 -18.16
CA LEU A 391 -20.40 -9.93 -16.87
C LEU A 391 -19.79 -8.53 -16.97
N VAL A 392 -20.08 -7.71 -15.96
CA VAL A 392 -19.61 -6.34 -15.84
C VAL A 392 -18.89 -6.15 -14.51
N ILE A 393 -17.77 -5.42 -14.51
CA ILE A 393 -17.03 -5.05 -13.29
C ILE A 393 -16.97 -3.53 -13.19
N LEU A 394 -17.40 -2.99 -12.05
CA LEU A 394 -17.43 -1.55 -11.81
C LEU A 394 -16.16 -1.08 -11.08
N GLY A 395 -15.37 -0.26 -11.76
CA GLY A 395 -14.21 0.48 -11.24
C GLY A 395 -14.52 1.97 -11.11
N THR A 396 -15.70 2.31 -10.60
CA THR A 396 -16.32 3.66 -10.62
C THR A 396 -16.03 4.51 -9.37
N GLY A 397 -14.98 4.15 -8.63
CA GLY A 397 -14.55 4.83 -7.40
C GLY A 397 -15.20 4.29 -6.12
N VAL A 398 -14.79 4.88 -5.00
CA VAL A 398 -15.25 4.51 -3.66
C VAL A 398 -15.82 5.75 -2.93
N ALA A 399 -16.63 5.51 -1.90
CA ALA A 399 -17.00 6.51 -0.90
C ALA A 399 -16.42 6.12 0.47
N PRO A 400 -16.11 7.07 1.36
CA PRO A 400 -15.83 6.79 2.76
C PRO A 400 -16.88 5.87 3.39
N ALA A 401 -16.45 4.83 4.11
CA ALA A 401 -17.33 3.88 4.78
C ALA A 401 -17.78 4.43 6.15
N THR A 402 -18.55 5.52 6.14
CA THR A 402 -18.94 6.32 7.32
C THR A 402 -20.46 6.38 7.53
N GLU A 403 -21.24 5.52 6.84
CA GLU A 403 -22.72 5.57 6.89
C GLU A 403 -23.27 5.44 8.32
N PHE A 404 -22.62 4.65 9.18
CA PHE A 404 -22.99 4.48 10.60
C PHE A 404 -22.84 5.77 11.44
N LEU A 405 -22.15 6.80 10.93
CA LEU A 405 -21.99 8.10 11.59
C LEU A 405 -22.89 9.19 11.02
N LYS A 406 -23.59 8.92 9.92
CA LYS A 406 -24.32 9.95 9.15
C LYS A 406 -25.41 10.67 9.94
N SER A 407 -26.05 9.96 10.86
CA SER A 407 -27.08 10.50 11.75
C SER A 407 -26.54 10.94 13.12
N ASN A 408 -25.22 10.87 13.33
CA ASN A 408 -24.60 11.14 14.61
C ASN A 408 -24.17 12.61 14.71
N SER A 409 -24.85 13.39 15.56
CA SER A 409 -24.65 14.83 15.68
C SER A 409 -23.34 15.24 16.37
N ALA A 410 -22.61 14.29 16.97
CA ALA A 410 -21.32 14.58 17.63
C ALA A 410 -20.15 14.65 16.64
N VAL A 411 -20.36 14.32 15.37
CA VAL A 411 -19.36 14.44 14.30
C VAL A 411 -19.97 15.13 13.09
N ASN A 412 -19.15 15.86 12.33
CA ASN A 412 -19.55 16.47 11.08
C ASN A 412 -18.84 15.76 9.92
N LEU A 413 -19.61 15.06 9.08
CA LEU A 413 -19.08 14.49 7.85
C LEU A 413 -18.93 15.58 6.79
N LEU A 414 -17.81 15.58 6.08
CA LEU A 414 -17.59 16.44 4.93
C LEU A 414 -18.52 16.04 3.77
N LYS A 415 -18.58 16.88 2.72
CA LYS A 415 -19.48 16.69 1.56
C LYS A 415 -19.33 15.31 0.90
N ASP A 416 -18.14 14.74 0.91
CA ASP A 416 -17.85 13.43 0.33
C ASP A 416 -18.07 12.26 1.31
N GLY A 417 -18.48 12.53 2.55
CA GLY A 417 -18.70 11.56 3.62
C GLY A 417 -17.49 11.32 4.53
N SER A 418 -16.35 11.98 4.31
CA SER A 418 -15.15 11.80 5.14
C SER A 418 -15.20 12.58 6.46
N LEU A 419 -14.28 12.27 7.37
CA LEU A 419 -14.06 13.01 8.62
C LEU A 419 -12.86 13.94 8.47
N GLU A 420 -13.02 15.19 8.91
CA GLU A 420 -11.92 16.15 9.01
C GLU A 420 -11.06 15.83 10.25
N THR A 421 -9.74 15.79 10.08
CA THR A 421 -8.78 15.57 11.17
C THR A 421 -7.68 16.63 11.20
N ASN A 422 -6.93 16.69 12.30
CA ASN A 422 -5.65 17.39 12.32
C ASN A 422 -4.51 16.53 11.74
N GLU A 423 -3.27 17.02 11.80
CA GLU A 423 -2.06 16.34 11.31
C GLU A 423 -1.72 15.05 12.06
N SER A 424 -2.25 14.88 13.27
CA SER A 424 -2.14 13.65 14.08
C SER A 424 -3.31 12.70 13.88
N PHE A 425 -4.16 12.95 12.87
CA PHE A 425 -5.38 12.19 12.56
C PHE A 425 -6.46 12.22 13.65
N LEU A 426 -6.39 13.18 14.59
CA LEU A 426 -7.42 13.40 15.59
C LEU A 426 -8.64 14.05 14.93
N VAL A 427 -9.83 13.48 15.13
CA VAL A 427 -11.07 13.99 14.56
C VAL A 427 -11.38 15.36 15.17
N LYS A 428 -11.71 16.32 14.32
CA LYS A 428 -12.04 17.69 14.74
C LYS A 428 -13.15 17.69 15.79
N GLY A 429 -12.89 18.39 16.90
CA GLY A 429 -13.83 18.49 18.03
C GLY A 429 -13.72 17.36 19.06
N HIS A 430 -12.84 16.38 18.87
CA HIS A 430 -12.61 15.27 19.78
C HIS A 430 -11.17 15.23 20.30
N THR A 431 -10.94 14.65 21.48
CA THR A 431 -9.61 14.54 22.13
C THR A 431 -9.04 13.12 22.15
N ASP A 432 -9.85 12.18 21.71
CA ASP A 432 -9.67 10.74 21.92
C ASP A 432 -10.25 9.90 20.76
N VAL A 433 -10.71 10.54 19.69
CA VAL A 433 -11.22 9.90 18.48
C VAL A 433 -10.32 10.24 17.32
N TYR A 434 -9.88 9.22 16.60
CA TYR A 434 -9.03 9.33 15.42
C TYR A 434 -9.76 8.78 14.20
N ALA A 435 -9.50 9.35 13.02
CA ALA A 435 -9.93 8.79 11.75
C ALA A 435 -8.72 8.62 10.84
N ILE A 436 -8.53 7.43 10.26
CA ILE A 436 -7.36 7.10 9.45
C ILE A 436 -7.74 6.40 8.14
N GLY A 437 -6.85 6.50 7.14
CA GLY A 437 -7.04 5.87 5.83
C GLY A 437 -8.13 6.56 5.00
N ASP A 438 -8.83 5.79 4.15
CA ASP A 438 -9.72 6.32 3.11
C ASP A 438 -10.88 7.21 3.64
N ILE A 439 -11.19 7.16 4.94
CA ILE A 439 -12.23 7.99 5.58
C ILE A 439 -11.74 9.34 6.11
N ALA A 440 -10.43 9.57 6.13
CA ALA A 440 -9.84 10.74 6.78
C ALA A 440 -9.42 11.80 5.76
N THR A 441 -9.88 13.02 5.99
CA THR A 441 -9.43 14.22 5.29
C THR A 441 -8.58 15.04 6.25
N TYR A 442 -7.30 15.18 5.93
CA TYR A 442 -6.29 15.75 6.84
C TYR A 442 -5.45 16.83 6.13
N PRO A 443 -4.79 17.74 6.85
CA PRO A 443 -3.92 18.76 6.26
C PRO A 443 -2.71 18.12 5.56
N TYR A 444 -2.52 18.40 4.26
CA TYR A 444 -1.36 17.95 3.50
C TYR A 444 -0.33 19.08 3.35
N HIS A 445 0.85 18.88 3.94
CA HIS A 445 1.95 19.87 3.96
C HIS A 445 3.08 19.55 2.97
N GLY A 446 2.95 18.51 2.15
CA GLY A 446 3.91 18.26 1.07
C GLY A 446 3.81 19.28 -0.07
N PRO A 447 4.67 19.17 -1.10
CA PRO A 447 4.70 20.07 -2.24
C PRO A 447 3.32 20.32 -2.86
N GLY A 448 3.02 21.59 -3.14
CA GLY A 448 1.70 22.04 -3.62
C GLY A 448 0.54 21.91 -2.61
N GLY A 449 0.75 21.36 -1.42
CA GLY A 449 -0.28 21.10 -0.41
C GLY A 449 -0.65 22.32 0.43
N SER A 450 0.35 23.01 0.99
CA SER A 450 0.19 24.20 1.84
C SER A 450 -0.85 24.04 2.97
N GLY A 451 -0.95 22.84 3.55
CA GLY A 451 -1.92 22.51 4.61
C GLY A 451 -3.35 22.28 4.13
N SER A 452 -3.57 22.19 2.82
CA SER A 452 -4.90 21.95 2.26
C SER A 452 -5.45 20.60 2.71
N LEU A 453 -6.71 20.62 3.14
CA LEU A 453 -7.44 19.42 3.55
C LEU A 453 -7.56 18.44 2.37
N THR A 454 -6.97 17.27 2.55
CA THR A 454 -6.78 16.29 1.49
C THR A 454 -7.17 14.90 1.98
N ARG A 455 -7.91 14.17 1.12
CA ARG A 455 -8.22 12.76 1.33
C ARG A 455 -7.41 11.92 0.37
N ILE A 456 -6.63 10.98 0.90
CA ILE A 456 -5.77 10.11 0.08
C ILE A 456 -6.16 8.65 0.27
N GLU A 457 -6.62 8.03 -0.81
CA GLU A 457 -7.07 6.65 -0.84
C GLU A 457 -5.92 5.72 -1.27
N HIS A 458 -5.06 5.34 -0.32
CA HIS A 458 -4.02 4.36 -0.62
C HIS A 458 -3.63 3.48 0.57
N TRP A 459 -3.33 2.22 0.28
CA TRP A 459 -3.04 1.19 1.27
C TRP A 459 -1.79 1.51 2.13
N ASN A 460 -0.73 2.07 1.53
CA ASN A 460 0.45 2.55 2.27
C ASN A 460 0.13 3.75 3.16
N VAL A 461 -0.62 4.71 2.62
CA VAL A 461 -0.98 5.95 3.33
C VAL A 461 -1.86 5.62 4.53
N ALA A 462 -2.83 4.72 4.38
CA ALA A 462 -3.67 4.27 5.48
C ALA A 462 -2.85 3.63 6.61
N GLN A 463 -1.89 2.77 6.30
CA GLN A 463 -1.05 2.13 7.33
C GLN A 463 -0.17 3.14 8.05
N ASN A 464 0.44 4.09 7.32
CA ASN A 464 1.24 5.16 7.91
C ASN A 464 0.40 6.12 8.76
N ALA A 465 -0.84 6.42 8.34
CA ALA A 465 -1.79 7.18 9.15
C ALA A 465 -2.10 6.48 10.48
N GLY A 466 -2.27 5.15 10.47
CA GLY A 466 -2.40 4.35 11.69
C GLY A 466 -1.19 4.43 12.61
N ARG A 467 0.03 4.32 12.06
CA ARG A 467 1.29 4.49 12.83
C ARG A 467 1.41 5.90 13.42
N ALA A 468 0.98 6.94 12.70
CA ALA A 468 0.97 8.32 13.17
C ALA A 468 -0.04 8.52 14.31
N ALA A 469 -1.28 8.07 14.15
CA ALA A 469 -2.30 8.12 15.19
C ALA A 469 -1.86 7.37 16.45
N ALA A 470 -1.25 6.19 16.32
CA ALA A 470 -0.70 5.44 17.44
C ALA A 470 0.42 6.21 18.18
N SER A 471 1.27 6.94 17.44
CA SER A 471 2.31 7.78 18.05
C SER A 471 1.70 8.87 18.93
N HIS A 472 0.64 9.53 18.45
CA HIS A 472 -0.07 10.57 19.20
C HIS A 472 -0.93 10.01 20.35
N ILE A 473 -1.47 8.78 20.21
CA ILE A 473 -2.15 8.09 21.32
C ILE A 473 -1.19 7.87 22.50
N LEU A 474 0.06 7.47 22.21
CA LEU A 474 1.09 7.21 23.20
C LEU A 474 1.68 8.48 23.81
N ASP A 475 1.84 9.53 22.99
CA ASP A 475 2.37 10.81 23.41
C ASP A 475 1.63 11.95 22.68
N PRO A 476 0.64 12.58 23.33
CA PRO A 476 -0.10 13.72 22.76
C PRO A 476 0.77 14.96 22.49
N SER A 477 2.00 15.01 22.99
CA SER A 477 2.96 16.09 22.70
C SER A 477 3.85 15.80 21.50
N ALA A 478 3.81 14.59 20.96
CA ALA A 478 4.62 14.20 19.81
C ALA A 478 4.26 15.05 18.58
N SER A 479 5.29 15.58 17.91
CA SER A 479 5.10 16.31 16.67
C SER A 479 4.51 15.39 15.57
N PRO A 480 3.61 15.92 14.72
CA PRO A 480 3.11 15.17 13.58
C PRO A 480 4.24 14.70 12.68
N LYS A 481 4.10 13.48 12.14
CA LYS A 481 5.10 12.94 11.23
C LYS A 481 4.85 13.47 9.82
N ALA A 482 5.78 14.30 9.34
CA ALA A 482 5.89 14.66 7.93
C ALA A 482 5.87 13.40 7.05
N PHE A 483 5.06 13.41 5.99
CA PHE A 483 5.09 12.33 5.02
C PHE A 483 4.75 12.80 3.61
N ILE A 484 5.36 12.12 2.64
CA ILE A 484 5.01 12.21 1.23
C ILE A 484 4.27 10.91 0.88
N PRO A 485 3.03 10.99 0.34
CA PRO A 485 2.27 9.80 0.01
C PRO A 485 2.99 9.01 -1.08
N ILE A 486 3.05 7.69 -0.92
CA ILE A 486 3.64 6.76 -1.88
C ILE A 486 2.55 5.79 -2.36
N PHE A 487 2.53 5.55 -3.68
CA PHE A 487 1.58 4.71 -4.38
C PHE A 487 2.27 3.75 -5.35
N TRP A 488 1.63 2.61 -5.63
CA TRP A 488 2.01 1.73 -6.74
C TRP A 488 0.81 1.06 -7.39
N SER A 489 0.97 0.72 -8.67
CA SER A 489 -0.01 -0.05 -9.43
C SER A 489 0.65 -0.99 -10.44
N ALA A 490 -0.12 -1.95 -10.95
CA ALA A 490 0.31 -2.89 -11.98
C ALA A 490 -0.52 -2.67 -13.26
N LEU A 491 -0.04 -1.77 -14.13
CA LEU A 491 -0.72 -1.31 -15.35
C LEU A 491 -0.01 -1.86 -16.60
N GLY A 492 0.17 -3.18 -16.65
CA GLY A 492 1.02 -3.87 -17.65
C GLY A 492 2.51 -3.89 -17.26
N SER A 493 2.97 -2.89 -16.52
CA SER A 493 4.22 -2.92 -15.75
C SER A 493 4.04 -2.17 -14.42
N GLN A 494 5.08 -2.17 -13.59
CA GLN A 494 5.02 -1.58 -12.26
C GLN A 494 5.13 -0.05 -12.34
N LEU A 495 4.06 0.63 -11.92
CA LEU A 495 4.03 2.07 -11.69
C LEU A 495 4.42 2.36 -10.25
N ARG A 496 5.31 3.32 -10.05
CA ARG A 496 5.61 3.97 -8.76
C ARG A 496 5.14 5.41 -8.81
N TYR A 497 4.68 5.93 -7.68
CA TYR A 497 4.25 7.33 -7.59
C TYR A 497 4.48 7.89 -6.18
N CYS A 498 4.91 9.15 -6.09
CA CYS A 498 4.99 9.90 -4.84
C CYS A 498 4.48 11.34 -5.00
N GLY A 499 4.12 11.96 -3.88
CA GLY A 499 3.52 13.31 -3.87
C GLY A 499 2.03 13.28 -4.17
N ASN A 500 1.41 14.44 -4.33
CA ASN A 500 -0.04 14.53 -4.55
C ASN A 500 -0.40 15.72 -5.43
N THR A 501 -1.28 15.48 -6.39
CA THR A 501 -1.82 16.48 -7.33
C THR A 501 -3.14 17.08 -6.87
N VAL A 502 -3.48 16.99 -5.57
CA VAL A 502 -4.78 17.42 -5.00
C VAL A 502 -5.13 18.87 -5.33
N ASN A 503 -4.14 19.78 -5.33
CA ASN A 503 -4.32 21.19 -5.67
C ASN A 503 -4.05 21.49 -7.16
N GLY A 504 -4.05 20.43 -7.98
CA GLY A 504 -3.77 20.49 -9.40
C GLY A 504 -2.28 20.57 -9.74
N TRP A 505 -2.03 20.53 -11.03
CA TRP A 505 -0.76 20.73 -11.70
C TRP A 505 -1.07 21.39 -13.06
N ASP A 506 -0.12 22.09 -13.64
CA ASP A 506 -0.30 22.79 -14.92
C ASP A 506 0.74 22.40 -15.98
N ASP A 507 1.76 21.63 -15.61
CA ASP A 507 2.78 21.15 -16.54
C ASP A 507 3.31 19.74 -16.19
N LEU A 508 3.83 19.05 -17.20
CA LEU A 508 4.34 17.69 -17.09
C LEU A 508 5.69 17.58 -17.82
N VAL A 509 6.75 17.31 -17.07
CA VAL A 509 8.05 16.96 -17.63
C VAL A 509 8.20 15.45 -17.70
N LEU A 510 8.26 14.91 -18.91
CA LEU A 510 8.39 13.48 -19.16
C LEU A 510 9.81 13.15 -19.67
N LYS A 511 10.52 12.28 -18.95
CA LYS A 511 11.90 11.87 -19.27
C LYS A 511 11.97 10.36 -19.52
N GLY A 512 12.97 9.92 -20.29
CA GLY A 512 13.21 8.51 -20.64
C GLY A 512 12.61 8.13 -22.00
N SER A 513 12.06 6.93 -22.09
CA SER A 513 11.46 6.33 -23.31
C SER A 513 9.99 5.96 -23.05
N PRO A 514 9.07 6.95 -23.02
CA PRO A 514 7.65 6.74 -22.77
C PRO A 514 6.98 5.68 -23.67
N GLU A 515 7.38 5.63 -24.94
CA GLU A 515 6.92 4.69 -25.95
C GLU A 515 7.25 3.23 -25.63
N GLU A 516 8.29 2.99 -24.82
CA GLU A 516 8.71 1.69 -24.29
C GLU A 516 8.16 1.40 -22.89
N GLY A 517 7.41 2.34 -22.30
CA GLY A 517 6.92 2.21 -20.92
C GLY A 517 8.03 2.29 -19.87
N LYS A 518 9.12 3.00 -20.18
CA LYS A 518 10.24 3.28 -19.28
C LYS A 518 10.43 4.79 -19.15
N PHE A 519 9.84 5.40 -18.13
CA PHE A 519 9.80 6.85 -18.01
C PHE A 519 9.79 7.33 -16.57
N VAL A 520 10.08 8.63 -16.40
CA VAL A 520 9.79 9.42 -15.20
C VAL A 520 8.93 10.60 -15.60
N ALA A 521 7.81 10.78 -14.91
CA ALA A 521 6.83 11.84 -15.09
C ALA A 521 6.87 12.77 -13.87
N TYR A 522 7.34 14.00 -14.05
CA TYR A 522 7.35 15.03 -13.02
C TYR A 522 6.17 15.97 -13.24
N TYR A 523 5.23 15.99 -12.31
CA TYR A 523 4.05 16.85 -12.35
C TYR A 523 4.36 18.16 -11.63
N ALA A 524 4.17 19.28 -12.31
CA ALA A 524 4.54 20.60 -11.80
C ALA A 524 3.35 21.54 -11.66
N LYS A 525 3.40 22.38 -10.63
CA LYS A 525 2.54 23.54 -10.46
C LYS A 525 3.41 24.80 -10.52
N GLY A 526 3.37 25.51 -11.64
CA GLY A 526 4.37 26.53 -11.94
C GLY A 526 5.77 25.90 -12.08
N ASP A 527 6.67 26.24 -11.16
CA ASP A 527 8.05 25.71 -11.13
C ASP A 527 8.28 24.67 -10.01
N GLU A 528 7.28 24.43 -9.15
CA GLU A 528 7.35 23.42 -8.08
C GLU A 528 6.91 22.05 -8.59
N ILE A 529 7.70 21.00 -8.31
CA ILE A 529 7.29 19.62 -8.58
C ILE A 529 6.41 19.11 -7.42
N VAL A 530 5.14 18.82 -7.72
CA VAL A 530 4.14 18.40 -6.72
C VAL A 530 3.97 16.88 -6.62
N ALA A 531 4.34 16.16 -7.68
CA ALA A 531 4.32 14.70 -7.70
C ALA A 531 5.29 14.12 -8.74
N VAL A 532 5.69 12.86 -8.54
CA VAL A 532 6.52 12.12 -9.49
C VAL A 532 5.96 10.71 -9.68
N GLY A 533 5.77 10.31 -10.93
CA GLY A 533 5.48 8.92 -11.32
C GLY A 533 6.64 8.31 -12.10
N SER A 534 6.85 7.00 -11.98
CA SER A 534 7.80 6.30 -12.85
C SER A 534 7.35 4.88 -13.20
N MET A 535 7.85 4.40 -14.33
CA MET A 535 7.80 2.99 -14.70
C MET A 535 9.19 2.53 -15.12
N GLN A 536 9.65 1.41 -14.55
CA GLN A 536 10.95 0.79 -14.86
C GLN A 536 12.19 1.69 -14.61
N VAL A 537 12.05 2.70 -13.75
CA VAL A 537 13.15 3.58 -13.33
C VAL A 537 13.16 3.66 -11.80
N ASP A 538 13.52 2.56 -11.15
CA ASP A 538 13.70 2.53 -9.70
C ASP A 538 15.16 2.89 -9.34
N PRO A 539 15.43 3.65 -8.26
CA PRO A 539 14.50 4.06 -7.20
C PRO A 539 14.01 5.53 -7.33
N VAL A 540 13.92 6.10 -8.54
CA VAL A 540 13.77 7.56 -8.75
C VAL A 540 12.62 8.19 -7.95
N VAL A 541 11.48 7.50 -7.83
CA VAL A 541 10.31 8.00 -7.09
C VAL A 541 10.56 8.01 -5.59
N MET A 542 11.31 7.05 -5.06
CA MET A 542 11.67 7.01 -3.64
C MET A 542 12.69 8.11 -3.32
N GLN A 543 13.63 8.35 -4.23
CA GLN A 543 14.57 9.46 -4.14
C GLN A 543 13.83 10.80 -4.12
N CYS A 544 12.93 11.02 -5.08
CA CYS A 544 12.09 12.23 -5.12
C CYS A 544 11.24 12.37 -3.86
N SER A 545 10.68 11.27 -3.33
CA SER A 545 9.89 11.29 -2.10
C SER A 545 10.70 11.78 -0.90
N GLU A 546 11.96 11.35 -0.76
CA GLU A 546 12.81 11.79 0.34
C GLU A 546 13.31 13.23 0.14
N LEU A 547 13.53 13.68 -1.11
CA LEU A 547 13.86 15.07 -1.44
C LEU A 547 12.68 16.02 -1.16
N MET A 548 11.47 15.65 -1.58
CA MET A 548 10.23 16.41 -1.31
C MET A 548 10.01 16.58 0.19
N ARG A 549 10.22 15.51 0.96
CA ARG A 549 10.08 15.53 2.42
C ARG A 549 11.05 16.51 3.12
N ARG A 550 12.13 16.90 2.44
CA ARG A 550 13.20 17.75 2.99
C ARG A 550 13.33 19.08 2.28
N GLY A 551 12.35 19.44 1.45
CA GLY A 551 12.37 20.70 0.68
C GLY A 551 13.58 20.80 -0.27
N LYS A 552 14.09 19.66 -0.76
CA LYS A 552 15.23 19.57 -1.69
C LYS A 552 14.86 19.02 -3.06
N MET A 553 13.57 18.88 -3.35
CA MET A 553 13.14 18.50 -4.69
C MET A 553 13.53 19.61 -5.68
N PRO A 554 14.26 19.31 -6.77
CA PRO A 554 14.57 20.32 -7.78
C PRO A 554 13.29 20.90 -8.39
N SER A 555 13.38 22.17 -8.77
CA SER A 555 12.35 22.85 -9.55
C SER A 555 12.17 22.20 -10.93
N LYS A 556 11.03 22.45 -11.57
CA LYS A 556 10.77 22.03 -12.94
C LYS A 556 11.88 22.52 -13.89
N SER A 557 12.25 23.79 -13.79
CA SER A 557 13.31 24.41 -14.60
C SER A 557 14.67 23.70 -14.46
N GLU A 558 15.01 23.21 -13.28
CA GLU A 558 16.24 22.43 -13.04
C GLU A 558 16.15 21.03 -13.66
N ILE A 559 15.01 20.34 -13.53
CA ILE A 559 14.78 19.04 -14.16
C ILE A 559 14.84 19.14 -15.69
N GLU A 560 14.31 20.23 -16.27
CA GLU A 560 14.40 20.49 -17.71
C GLU A 560 15.83 20.68 -18.17
N LYS A 561 16.65 21.42 -17.39
CA LYS A 561 18.09 21.61 -17.61
C LYS A 561 18.94 20.34 -17.42
N GLY A 562 18.34 19.25 -16.96
CA GLY A 562 18.97 17.92 -16.93
C GLY A 562 19.56 17.54 -15.57
N VAL A 563 19.14 18.18 -14.48
CA VAL A 563 19.48 17.71 -13.13
C VAL A 563 19.00 16.27 -12.93
N ASP A 564 19.92 15.38 -12.57
CA ASP A 564 19.57 14.01 -12.17
C ASP A 564 19.31 13.96 -10.67
N VAL A 565 18.05 13.71 -10.30
CA VAL A 565 17.62 13.58 -8.90
C VAL A 565 18.33 12.46 -8.16
N LEU A 566 18.83 11.43 -8.85
CA LEU A 566 19.58 10.32 -8.26
C LEU A 566 20.99 10.70 -7.81
N GLU A 567 21.54 11.79 -8.35
CA GLU A 567 22.86 12.31 -7.96
C GLU A 567 22.78 13.30 -6.78
N ILE A 568 21.57 13.70 -6.37
CA ILE A 568 21.36 14.64 -5.27
C ILE A 568 21.47 13.89 -3.93
N GLU A 569 22.36 14.36 -3.07
CA GLU A 569 22.45 13.85 -1.70
C GLU A 569 21.20 14.25 -0.89
N VAL A 570 20.62 13.28 -0.17
CA VAL A 570 19.45 13.52 0.67
C VAL A 570 19.91 13.95 2.08
N PRO A 571 19.65 15.21 2.51
CA PRO A 571 20.12 15.70 3.80
C PRO A 571 19.42 14.98 4.97
N ALA A 572 19.91 15.18 6.20
CA ALA A 572 19.29 14.58 7.39
C ALA A 572 18.02 15.34 7.84
N GLU A 573 17.97 16.66 7.65
CA GLU A 573 16.89 17.51 8.15
C GLU A 573 15.59 17.39 7.33
N ILE A 574 14.46 17.23 8.02
CA ILE A 574 13.10 17.24 7.46
C ILE A 574 12.51 18.63 7.64
N THR A 575 11.89 19.19 6.59
CA THR A 575 11.50 20.62 6.56
C THR A 575 10.03 20.88 6.27
N ILE A 576 9.22 19.83 6.10
CA ILE A 576 7.77 19.94 5.82
C ILE A 576 6.92 19.44 6.97
#